data_AF-A0A9Q0UUA2-F1
#
_entry.id   AF-A0A9Q0UUA2-F1
#
_cell.length_a   1.000
_cell.length_b   1.000
_cell.length_c   1.000
_cell.angle_alpha   90.00
_cell.angle_beta   90.00
_cell.angle_gamma   90.00
#
_symmetry.space_group_name_H-M   'P 1'
#
loop_
_entity.id
_entity.type
_entity.pdbx_description
1 polymer ?
#
loop_
_entity_poly.entity_id
_entity_poly.type
_entity_poly.pdbx_seq_one_letter_code
_entity_poly.pdbx_strand_id
1 'polypeptide(L)' 'MRDKVKADKSRLPGICSIDWEFNLSSIFVEIDTPLGCFGTRSTAALTIRADGEVSFYEIHLEKDVWNESIVNYRIQKLN' A
#
# COMPACT_ATOMS: atom_id res chain seq x y z
N MET A 1 0.07 5.84 -1.80
CA MET A 1 1.17 5.68 -2.79
C MET A 1 0.57 5.15 -4.09
N ARG A 2 0.30 6.03 -5.07
CA ARG A 2 -0.45 5.72 -6.31
C ARG A 2 0.45 5.20 -7.43
N ASP A 3 1.60 4.65 -7.07
CA ASP A 3 2.62 4.27 -8.02
C ASP A 3 2.24 2.96 -8.72
N LYS A 4 2.01 3.09 -10.04
CA LYS A 4 1.69 1.98 -10.94
C LYS A 4 2.93 1.52 -11.74
N VAL A 5 4.08 2.14 -11.53
CA VAL A 5 5.31 1.80 -12.26
C VAL A 5 5.75 0.40 -11.86
N LYS A 6 5.97 -0.44 -12.88
CA LYS A 6 6.50 -1.79 -12.71
C LYS A 6 8.02 -1.76 -12.57
N ALA A 7 8.58 -2.72 -11.86
CA ALA A 7 10.03 -2.91 -11.83
C ALA A 7 10.54 -3.31 -13.22
N ASP A 8 11.79 -2.95 -13.51
CA ASP A 8 12.50 -3.54 -14.64
C ASP A 8 12.59 -5.06 -14.46
N LYS A 9 12.24 -5.81 -15.50
CA LYS A 9 12.30 -7.28 -15.51
C LYS A 9 13.69 -7.80 -15.17
N SER A 10 14.75 -7.07 -15.54
CA SER A 10 16.14 -7.45 -15.23
C SER A 10 16.47 -7.41 -13.73
N ARG A 11 15.65 -6.70 -12.93
CA ARG A 11 15.85 -6.47 -11.50
C ARG A 11 14.92 -7.31 -10.62
N LEU A 12 14.14 -8.20 -11.22
CA LEU A 12 13.23 -9.08 -10.49
C LEU A 12 14.00 -10.16 -9.73
N PRO A 13 13.48 -10.62 -8.57
CA PRO A 13 14.22 -11.54 -7.69
C PRO A 13 14.31 -12.97 -8.21
N GLY A 14 13.47 -13.39 -9.17
CA GLY A 14 13.54 -14.72 -9.78
C GLY A 14 13.13 -15.86 -8.84
N ILE A 15 12.28 -15.56 -7.85
CA ILE A 15 11.75 -16.52 -6.87
C ILE A 15 10.48 -17.19 -7.42
N CYS A 16 9.62 -16.41 -8.09
CA CYS A 16 8.41 -16.85 -8.77
C CYS A 16 8.56 -16.73 -10.30
N SER A 17 7.51 -17.11 -11.05
CA SER A 17 7.50 -16.89 -12.50
C SER A 17 7.65 -15.39 -12.82
N ILE A 18 8.38 -15.08 -13.89
CA ILE A 18 8.69 -13.69 -14.24
C ILE A 18 7.42 -12.86 -14.47
N ASP A 19 6.37 -13.49 -15.03
CA ASP A 19 5.08 -12.82 -15.25
C ASP A 19 4.39 -12.50 -13.92
N TRP A 20 4.47 -13.39 -12.93
CA TRP A 20 3.92 -13.15 -11.61
C TRP A 20 4.63 -12.00 -10.89
N GLU A 21 5.97 -12.05 -10.86
CA GLU A 21 6.79 -11.03 -10.21
C GLU A 21 6.65 -9.67 -10.89
N PHE A 22 6.67 -9.63 -12.23
CA PHE A 22 6.48 -8.39 -12.97
C PHE A 22 5.10 -7.78 -12.71
N ASN A 23 4.03 -8.58 -12.78
CA ASN A 23 2.67 -8.09 -12.57
C ASN A 23 2.43 -7.58 -11.14
N LEU A 24 3.14 -8.12 -10.14
CA LEU A 24 3.02 -7.70 -8.74
C LEU A 24 4.10 -6.71 -8.28
N SER A 25 4.95 -6.21 -9.18
CA SER A 25 6.10 -5.38 -8.82
C SER A 25 5.78 -3.92 -8.46
N SER A 26 4.57 -3.43 -8.75
CA SER A 26 4.15 -2.07 -8.39
C SER A 26 3.57 -2.01 -6.97
N ILE A 27 3.59 -0.84 -6.33
CA ILE A 27 2.93 -0.65 -5.04
C ILE A 27 1.41 -0.71 -5.19
N PHE A 28 0.87 0.00 -6.20
CA PHE A 28 -0.51 -0.19 -6.60
C PHE A 28 -0.55 -1.29 -7.65
N VAL A 29 -1.10 -2.43 -7.27
CA VAL A 29 -1.32 -3.56 -8.18
C VAL A 29 -2.80 -3.63 -8.52
N GLU A 30 -3.10 -3.79 -9.81
CA GLU A 30 -4.41 -4.15 -10.32
C GLU A 30 -4.20 -5.21 -11.39
N ILE A 31 -4.70 -6.42 -11.13
CA ILE A 31 -4.51 -7.58 -12.01
C ILE A 31 -5.88 -8.18 -12.29
N ASP A 32 -6.17 -8.37 -13.57
CA ASP A 32 -7.29 -9.17 -14.03
C ASP A 32 -7.02 -10.66 -13.79
N THR A 33 -7.95 -11.32 -13.12
CA THR A 33 -7.96 -12.78 -12.98
C THR A 33 -9.28 -13.35 -13.47
N PRO A 34 -9.36 -14.66 -13.73
CA PRO A 34 -10.63 -15.32 -14.06
C PRO A 34 -11.73 -15.11 -13.01
N LEU A 35 -11.37 -14.80 -11.75
CA LEU A 35 -12.32 -14.55 -10.65
C LEU A 35 -12.64 -13.05 -10.47
N GLY A 36 -12.05 -12.17 -11.30
CA GLY A 36 -12.21 -10.72 -11.23
C GLY A 36 -10.90 -9.99 -10.95
N CYS A 37 -10.97 -8.66 -10.95
CA CYS A 37 -9.82 -7.80 -10.66
C CYS A 37 -9.49 -7.88 -9.16
N PHE A 38 -8.23 -8.13 -8.80
CA PHE A 38 -7.74 -7.99 -7.43
C PHE A 38 -6.52 -7.08 -7.37
N GLY A 39 -6.26 -6.49 -6.20
CA GLY A 39 -5.23 -5.48 -6.09
C GLY A 39 -5.18 -4.77 -4.74
N THR A 40 -4.11 -3.99 -4.54
CA THR A 40 -3.92 -3.17 -3.34
C THR A 40 -4.72 -1.87 -3.49
N ARG A 41 -5.96 -1.87 -2.99
CA ARG A 41 -6.88 -0.71 -3.08
C ARG A 41 -6.78 0.26 -1.90
N SER A 42 -5.96 -0.07 -0.90
CA SER A 42 -5.70 0.80 0.24
C SER A 42 -4.27 0.66 0.74
N THR A 43 -3.79 1.69 1.44
CA THR A 43 -2.51 1.68 2.14
C THR A 43 -2.72 2.41 3.46
N ALA A 44 -2.25 1.81 4.54
CA ALA A 44 -2.19 2.45 5.84
C ALA A 44 -0.74 2.49 6.32
N ALA A 45 -0.35 3.59 6.96
CA ALA A 45 0.93 3.75 7.60
C ALA A 45 0.73 4.34 8.99
N LEU A 46 1.50 3.83 9.96
CA LEU A 46 1.51 4.32 11.34
C LEU A 46 2.90 4.85 11.65
N THR A 47 2.97 6.10 12.10
CA THR A 47 4.20 6.67 12.66
C THR A 47 4.02 6.87 14.15
N ILE A 48 5.04 6.49 14.92
CA ILE A 48 5.07 6.67 16.37
C ILE A 48 6.36 7.40 16.69
N ARG A 49 6.24 8.56 17.34
CA ARG A 49 7.38 9.34 17.81
C ARG A 49 7.69 8.98 19.26
N ALA A 50 8.95 9.16 19.67
CA ALA A 50 9.40 8.86 21.03
C ALA A 50 8.68 9.67 22.11
N ASP A 51 8.10 10.82 21.75
CA ASP A 51 7.32 11.67 22.66
C ASP A 51 5.85 11.20 22.83
N GLY A 52 5.47 10.11 22.14
CA GLY A 52 4.14 9.51 22.19
C GLY A 52 3.13 10.11 21.21
N GLU A 53 3.55 11.01 20.31
CA GLU A 53 2.72 11.40 19.17
C GLU A 53 2.60 10.24 18.18
N VAL A 54 1.37 9.99 17.72
CA VAL A 54 1.05 8.94 16.76
C VAL A 54 0.29 9.54 15.59
N SER A 55 0.74 9.31 14.37
CA SER A 55 0.00 9.69 13.16
C SER A 55 -0.37 8.45 12.37
N PHE A 56 -1.66 8.25 12.16
CA PHE A 56 -2.20 7.23 11.29
C PHE A 56 -2.54 7.85 9.95
N TYR A 57 -1.83 7.44 8.89
CA TYR A 57 -2.11 7.80 7.51
C TYR A 57 -2.88 6.66 6.83
N GLU A 58 -3.93 7.01 6.11
CA GLU A 58 -4.66 6.08 5.27
C GLU A 58 -4.95 6.70 3.91
N ILE A 59 -4.82 5.89 2.87
CA ILE A 59 -5.33 6.17 1.54
C ILE A 59 -6.07 4.95 1.02
N HIS A 60 -7.28 5.11 0.50
CA HIS A 60 -8.07 4.02 -0.08
C HIS A 60 -8.91 4.47 -1.27
N LEU A 61 -9.28 3.52 -2.12
CA LEU A 61 -10.13 3.75 -3.28
C LEU A 61 -11.58 3.34 -2.95
N GLU A 62 -12.50 4.31 -2.96
CA GLU A 62 -13.94 4.08 -2.80
C GLU A 62 -14.69 4.62 -4.01
N LYS A 63 -15.44 3.77 -4.73
CA LYS A 63 -16.22 4.14 -5.93
C LYS A 63 -15.38 4.94 -6.96
N ASP A 64 -14.17 4.45 -7.24
CA ASP A 64 -13.18 5.08 -8.13
C ASP A 64 -12.66 6.46 -7.69
N VAL A 65 -12.97 6.87 -6.46
CA VAL A 65 -12.47 8.09 -5.84
C VAL A 65 -11.43 7.72 -4.79
N TRP A 66 -10.26 8.36 -4.85
CA TRP A 66 -9.23 8.21 -3.84
C TRP A 66 -9.54 9.08 -2.63
N ASN A 67 -9.77 8.43 -1.49
CA ASN A 67 -9.86 9.08 -0.19
C ASN A 67 -8.51 9.01 0.50
N GLU A 68 -8.09 10.11 1.11
CA GLU A 68 -6.82 10.23 1.81
C GLU A 68 -7.06 10.96 3.14
N SER A 69 -6.59 10.38 4.25
CA SER A 69 -6.79 10.94 5.58
C SER A 69 -5.57 10.73 6.47
N ILE A 70 -5.40 11.66 7.42
CA ILE A 70 -4.44 11.54 8.51
C ILE A 70 -5.18 11.79 9.81
N VAL A 71 -5.07 10.87 10.76
CA VAL A 71 -5.61 11.02 12.11
C VAL A 71 -4.45 11.00 13.10
N ASN A 72 -4.41 12.01 13.97
CA ASN A 72 -3.37 12.14 14.98
C ASN A 72 -3.91 11.72 16.35
N TYR A 73 -3.10 10.96 17.08
CA TYR A 73 -3.37 10.48 18.43
C TYR A 73 -2.18 10.81 19.35
N ARG A 74 -2.41 10.69 20.65
CA ARG A 74 -1.38 10.80 21.70
C ARG A 74 -1.46 9.55 22.56
N ILE A 75 -0.35 8.82 22.69
CA ILE A 75 -0.26 7.71 23.64
C ILE A 75 -0.39 8.30 25.04
N GLN A 76 -1.44 7.90 25.76
CA GLN A 76 -1.58 8.26 27.17
C GLN A 76 -0.55 7.49 27.98
N LYS A 77 0.12 8.19 28.89
CA LYS A 77 0.93 7.52 29.91
C LYS A 77 -0.04 6.84 30.89
N LEU A 78 0.19 5.56 31.16
CA LEU A 78 -0.42 4.92 32.30
C LEU A 78 0.23 5.51 33.56
N ASN A 79 -0.57 6.18 34.38
CA ASN A 79 -0.17 6.68 35.69
C ASN A 79 0.00 5.54 36.68
#